data_AF-A0A7X4KC52-F1
#
_entry.id   AF-A0A7X4KC52-F1
#
_cell.length_a   1.000
_cell.length_b   1.000
_cell.length_c   1.000
_cell.angle_alpha   90.00
_cell.angle_beta   90.00
_cell.angle_gamma   90.00
#
_symmetry.space_group_name_H-M   'P 1'
#
loop_
_entity.id
_entity.type
_entity.pdbx_description
1 polymer ?
#
loop_
_entity_poly.entity_id
_entity_poly.type
_entity_poly.pdbx_seq_one_letter_code
_entity_poly.pdbx_strand_id
1 'polypeptide(L)'
;MFKHGDIDKYSFEEIPLDRDCFLMSEIYMREFDEALETMLRKEDCNPYEVGYVSPVAVRKINSTSLELSWYPNTYTRFHEVSITLPKDMVKICVGCWQYDIKPYIFVNHEWLEHLFLREYSVFALVDAIGVKNAIRDNALSKEKLIELRDRIDELAERHANISFISFADSLILKSNWDVGYSGKGIKCTYSPEELLYVIKEIDSIYQEVLGLNIYAVLTQGSNEYYGESLLHISKTQNHICLNSLGVPFAELLAIESASKKSIKSGVHPPMQLYLDEQFYHSLQFKFDFEKNSKPKNSYVGIMKPHQSNYFYSTCDMLILNLKTKRD
;
A
#
# COMPACT_ATOMS: atom_id res chain seq x y z
N MET A 1 -15.51 -7.29 33.40
CA MET A 1 -14.75 -7.71 32.23
C MET A 1 -13.27 -7.67 32.55
N PHE A 2 -12.55 -8.71 32.21
CA PHE A 2 -11.10 -8.86 32.35
C PHE A 2 -10.63 -8.70 33.80
N LYS A 3 -11.24 -9.41 34.76
CA LYS A 3 -10.93 -9.17 36.19
C LYS A 3 -9.81 -10.06 36.74
N HIS A 4 -9.40 -11.10 36.02
CA HIS A 4 -8.36 -12.02 36.47
C HIS A 4 -7.01 -11.30 36.65
N GLY A 5 -6.27 -11.65 37.69
CA GLY A 5 -5.02 -10.96 38.07
C GLY A 5 -3.88 -11.12 37.06
N ASP A 6 -3.91 -12.19 36.27
CA ASP A 6 -2.91 -12.46 35.22
C ASP A 6 -3.22 -11.76 33.88
N ILE A 7 -4.38 -11.09 33.77
CA ILE A 7 -4.72 -10.33 32.56
C ILE A 7 -4.11 -8.93 32.67
N ASP A 8 -3.19 -8.64 31.76
CA ASP A 8 -2.59 -7.33 31.61
C ASP A 8 -3.60 -6.36 30.99
N LYS A 9 -3.83 -5.22 31.64
CA LYS A 9 -4.62 -4.12 31.09
C LYS A 9 -3.72 -2.96 30.77
N TYR A 10 -3.70 -2.57 29.52
CA TYR A 10 -2.92 -1.44 29.06
C TYR A 10 -3.81 -0.21 29.05
N SER A 11 -3.38 0.87 29.70
CA SER A 11 -3.95 2.19 29.39
C SER A 11 -3.59 2.59 27.96
N PHE A 12 -4.29 3.58 27.41
CA PHE A 12 -4.07 4.00 26.01
C PHE A 12 -2.61 4.38 25.74
N GLU A 13 -1.98 5.06 26.68
CA GLU A 13 -0.59 5.52 26.62
C GLU A 13 0.43 4.39 26.83
N GLU A 14 -0.02 3.26 27.37
CA GLU A 14 0.81 2.08 27.67
C GLU A 14 0.60 0.94 26.67
N ILE A 15 -0.22 1.14 25.63
CA ILE A 15 -0.41 0.14 24.58
C ILE A 15 0.97 -0.20 23.99
N PRO A 16 1.34 -1.49 23.91
CA PRO A 16 2.71 -1.83 23.53
C PRO A 16 3.09 -1.41 22.11
N LEU A 17 4.24 -0.74 21.98
CA LEU A 17 4.83 -0.34 20.69
C LEU A 17 5.67 -1.45 20.06
N ASP A 18 5.78 -1.40 18.73
CA ASP A 18 6.67 -2.21 17.88
C ASP A 18 6.62 -3.72 18.14
N ARG A 19 5.42 -4.22 18.43
CA ARG A 19 5.14 -5.65 18.55
C ARG A 19 3.80 -6.00 17.93
N ASP A 20 3.61 -7.30 17.69
CA ASP A 20 2.36 -7.83 17.18
C ASP A 20 1.23 -7.64 18.20
N CYS A 21 0.17 -6.98 17.74
CA CYS A 21 -1.10 -6.82 18.41
C CYS A 21 -2.23 -7.27 17.49
N PHE A 22 -3.43 -7.44 18.04
CA PHE A 22 -4.64 -7.75 17.27
C PHE A 22 -5.72 -6.70 17.51
N LEU A 23 -6.32 -6.18 16.44
CA LEU A 23 -7.59 -5.45 16.53
C LEU A 23 -8.73 -6.47 16.58
N MET A 24 -9.67 -6.28 17.50
CA MET A 24 -10.90 -7.06 17.57
C MET A 24 -12.10 -6.15 17.83
N SER A 25 -13.25 -6.50 17.26
CA SER A 25 -14.49 -5.76 17.49
C SER A 25 -14.95 -5.86 18.95
N GLU A 26 -15.43 -4.76 19.51
CA GLU A 26 -15.97 -4.70 20.88
C GLU A 26 -17.12 -5.67 21.13
N ILE A 27 -17.84 -6.09 20.08
CA ILE A 27 -18.95 -7.06 20.19
C ILE A 27 -18.49 -8.42 20.73
N TYR A 28 -17.22 -8.78 20.53
CA TYR A 28 -16.64 -10.04 20.97
C TYR A 28 -15.99 -9.95 22.36
N MET A 29 -15.95 -8.76 22.98
CA MET A 29 -15.24 -8.56 24.26
C MET A 29 -15.71 -9.50 25.37
N ARG A 30 -17.02 -9.68 25.50
CA ARG A 30 -17.59 -10.52 26.57
C ARG A 30 -17.24 -11.99 26.36
N GLU A 31 -17.43 -12.49 25.14
CA GLU A 31 -17.14 -13.88 24.79
C GLU A 31 -15.63 -14.17 24.94
N PHE A 32 -14.79 -13.23 24.54
CA PHE A 32 -13.34 -13.35 24.68
C PHE A 32 -12.91 -13.34 26.15
N ASP A 33 -13.50 -12.48 26.98
CA ASP A 33 -13.25 -12.45 28.42
C ASP A 33 -13.63 -13.78 29.09
N GLU A 34 -14.80 -14.33 28.76
CA GLU A 34 -15.28 -15.62 29.27
C GLU A 34 -14.36 -16.77 28.83
N ALA A 35 -13.95 -16.80 27.57
CA ALA A 35 -13.02 -17.79 27.04
C ALA A 35 -11.64 -17.70 27.70
N LEU A 36 -11.12 -16.49 27.86
CA LEU A 36 -9.84 -16.23 28.50
C LEU A 36 -9.86 -16.64 29.99
N GLU A 37 -10.91 -16.27 30.74
CA GLU A 37 -11.05 -16.70 32.13
C GLU A 37 -11.14 -18.22 32.27
N THR A 38 -11.82 -18.89 31.34
CA THR A 38 -11.94 -20.36 31.32
C THR A 38 -10.57 -21.01 31.06
N MET A 39 -9.83 -20.51 30.07
CA MET A 39 -8.46 -20.94 29.77
C MET A 39 -7.53 -20.74 30.99
N LEU A 40 -7.63 -19.62 31.70
CA LEU A 40 -6.82 -19.32 32.88
C LEU A 40 -7.13 -20.26 34.06
N ARG A 41 -8.35 -20.80 34.15
CA ARG A 41 -8.72 -21.88 35.09
C ARG A 41 -8.20 -23.25 34.66
N LYS A 42 -7.46 -23.34 33.56
CA LYS A 42 -6.93 -24.56 32.93
C LYS A 42 -8.03 -25.50 32.44
N GLU A 43 -9.17 -24.92 32.09
CA GLU A 43 -10.25 -25.63 31.40
C GLU A 43 -10.01 -25.57 29.88
N ASP A 44 -10.58 -26.53 29.15
CA ASP A 44 -10.40 -26.63 27.69
C ASP A 44 -11.21 -25.55 26.97
N CYS A 45 -10.57 -24.41 26.75
CA CYS A 45 -11.14 -23.28 26.02
C CYS A 45 -10.03 -22.47 25.37
N ASN A 46 -10.28 -21.99 24.15
CA ASN A 46 -9.31 -21.27 23.36
C ASN A 46 -9.82 -19.87 22.98
N PRO A 47 -9.30 -18.78 23.60
CA PRO A 47 -9.73 -17.43 23.26
C PRO A 47 -9.39 -17.02 21.81
N TYR A 48 -8.48 -17.73 21.13
CA TYR A 48 -8.16 -17.49 19.72
C TYR A 48 -9.30 -17.89 18.76
N GLU A 49 -10.29 -18.66 19.22
CA GLU A 49 -11.45 -19.06 18.43
C GLU A 49 -12.60 -18.04 18.48
N VAL A 50 -12.47 -17.01 19.33
CA VAL A 50 -13.50 -15.99 19.49
C VAL A 50 -13.33 -14.89 18.44
N GLY A 51 -14.37 -14.68 17.64
CA GLY A 51 -14.46 -13.56 16.70
C GLY A 51 -13.38 -13.55 15.61
N TYR A 52 -13.16 -12.36 15.04
CA TYR A 52 -12.16 -12.13 14.00
C TYR A 52 -11.13 -11.09 14.47
N VAL A 53 -9.86 -11.35 14.15
CA VAL A 53 -8.74 -10.47 14.47
C VAL A 53 -8.15 -9.84 13.23
N SER A 54 -7.65 -8.61 13.38
CA SER A 54 -6.80 -7.96 12.39
C SER A 54 -5.40 -7.78 12.96
N PRO A 55 -4.35 -8.39 12.37
CA PRO A 55 -2.99 -8.20 12.85
C PRO A 55 -2.52 -6.77 12.63
N VAL A 56 -1.97 -6.16 13.68
CA VAL A 56 -1.41 -4.80 13.64
C VAL A 56 -0.14 -4.71 14.47
N ALA A 57 0.66 -3.68 14.23
CA ALA A 57 1.70 -3.23 15.13
C ALA A 57 1.50 -1.75 15.43
N VAL A 58 1.53 -1.36 16.71
CA VAL A 58 1.43 0.05 17.11
C VAL A 58 2.80 0.69 16.92
N ARG A 59 2.88 1.67 16.02
CA ARG A 59 4.14 2.38 15.70
C ARG A 59 4.32 3.63 16.54
N LYS A 60 3.23 4.32 16.84
CA LYS A 60 3.27 5.56 17.61
C LYS A 60 1.96 5.83 18.31
N ILE A 61 2.06 6.35 19.53
CA ILE A 61 0.93 6.84 20.32
C ILE A 61 0.98 8.37 20.30
N ASN A 62 -0.06 8.99 19.75
CA ASN A 62 -0.30 10.43 19.82
C ASN A 62 -1.30 10.74 20.94
N SER A 63 -1.49 12.03 21.25
CA SER A 63 -2.43 12.45 22.30
C SER A 63 -3.89 12.01 22.04
N THR A 64 -4.28 11.82 20.78
CA THR A 64 -5.65 11.55 20.36
C THR A 64 -5.80 10.33 19.43
N SER A 65 -4.72 9.63 19.11
CA SER A 65 -4.76 8.50 18.16
C SER A 65 -3.54 7.59 18.25
N LEU A 66 -3.66 6.39 17.70
CA LEU A 66 -2.57 5.46 17.44
C LEU A 66 -2.25 5.45 15.94
N GLU A 67 -0.97 5.49 15.60
CA GLU A 67 -0.49 5.16 14.26
C GLU A 67 -0.15 3.67 14.22
N LEU A 68 -0.81 2.93 13.34
CA LEU A 68 -0.70 1.47 13.24
C LEU A 68 -0.13 1.07 11.89
N SER A 69 0.76 0.07 11.89
CA SER A 69 0.99 -0.78 10.72
C SER A 69 -0.06 -1.88 10.74
N TRP A 70 -0.98 -1.88 9.78
CA TRP A 70 -1.98 -2.93 9.62
C TRP A 70 -1.57 -3.90 8.53
N TYR A 71 -1.83 -5.18 8.78
CA TYR A 71 -1.44 -6.26 7.89
C TYR A 71 -2.67 -6.98 7.31
N PRO A 72 -3.36 -6.37 6.31
CA PRO A 72 -4.59 -6.91 5.74
C PRO A 72 -4.41 -8.30 5.10
N ASN A 73 -3.20 -8.62 4.65
CA ASN A 73 -2.88 -9.90 4.04
C ASN A 73 -1.46 -10.27 4.41
N THR A 74 -1.33 -11.31 5.24
CA THR A 74 -0.06 -11.97 5.59
C THR A 74 0.03 -13.39 5.04
N TYR A 75 -1.10 -13.93 4.55
CA TYR A 75 -1.21 -15.32 4.09
C TYR A 75 -0.60 -15.52 2.71
N THR A 76 -0.91 -14.64 1.76
CA THR A 76 -0.44 -14.78 0.36
C THR A 76 0.75 -13.90 0.03
N ARG A 77 0.88 -12.78 0.74
CA ARG A 77 1.91 -11.74 0.58
C ARG A 77 2.08 -11.06 1.94
N PHE A 78 3.14 -10.27 2.11
CA PHE A 78 3.30 -9.44 3.29
C PHE A 78 2.85 -8.02 2.94
N HIS A 79 1.56 -7.75 3.10
CA HIS A 79 0.96 -6.45 2.76
C HIS A 79 0.82 -5.62 4.02
N GLU A 80 1.56 -4.51 4.09
CA GLU A 80 1.44 -3.53 5.16
C GLU A 80 0.75 -2.26 4.65
N VAL A 81 -0.16 -1.72 5.46
CA VAL A 81 -0.84 -0.44 5.24
C VAL A 81 -0.79 0.38 6.52
N SER A 82 -0.39 1.65 6.43
CA SER A 82 -0.42 2.56 7.56
C SER A 82 -1.84 3.09 7.79
N ILE A 83 -2.36 2.95 9.02
CA ILE A 83 -3.69 3.42 9.41
C ILE A 83 -3.64 4.21 10.72
N THR A 84 -4.63 5.05 10.95
CA THR A 84 -4.79 5.80 12.20
C THR A 84 -6.01 5.32 12.95
N LEU A 85 -5.86 4.95 14.22
CA LEU A 85 -6.93 4.54 15.13
C LEU A 85 -7.17 5.65 16.16
N PRO A 86 -8.30 6.38 16.09
CA PRO A 86 -8.65 7.40 17.07
C PRO A 86 -8.80 6.83 18.50
N LYS A 87 -8.43 7.62 19.52
CA LYS A 87 -8.47 7.20 20.93
C LYS A 87 -9.88 6.83 21.40
N ASP A 88 -10.89 7.54 20.93
CA ASP A 88 -12.30 7.31 21.25
C ASP A 88 -12.87 6.02 20.63
N MET A 89 -12.20 5.48 19.61
CA MET A 89 -12.55 4.18 19.03
C MET A 89 -11.98 3.00 19.82
N VAL A 90 -10.98 3.23 20.68
CA VAL A 90 -10.39 2.19 21.55
C VAL A 90 -11.28 1.98 22.77
N LYS A 91 -11.65 0.73 23.05
CA LYS A 91 -12.47 0.34 24.20
C LYS A 91 -11.63 -0.16 25.35
N ILE A 92 -10.73 -1.09 25.08
CA ILE A 92 -9.75 -1.61 26.02
C ILE A 92 -8.61 -2.29 25.26
N CYS A 93 -7.41 -2.29 25.83
CA CYS A 93 -6.33 -3.16 25.38
C CYS A 93 -5.98 -4.15 26.50
N VAL A 94 -5.99 -5.44 26.17
CA VAL A 94 -5.70 -6.52 27.12
C VAL A 94 -4.70 -7.50 26.54
N GLY A 95 -3.85 -8.07 27.37
CA GLY A 95 -2.96 -9.17 27.01
C GLY A 95 -2.83 -10.14 28.17
N CYS A 96 -2.07 -11.21 27.96
CA CYS A 96 -1.71 -12.12 29.05
C CYS A 96 -0.33 -12.70 28.73
N TRP A 97 0.72 -11.98 29.13
CA TRP A 97 2.11 -12.35 28.76
C TRP A 97 2.53 -13.72 29.30
N GLN A 98 1.99 -14.13 30.46
CA GLN A 98 2.29 -15.43 31.08
C GLN A 98 1.85 -16.62 30.21
N TYR A 99 0.88 -16.40 29.32
CA TYR A 99 0.29 -17.41 28.44
C TYR A 99 0.54 -17.09 26.96
N ASP A 100 1.50 -16.20 26.65
CA ASP A 100 1.84 -15.75 25.30
C ASP A 100 0.64 -15.19 24.50
N ILE A 101 -0.36 -14.65 25.21
CA ILE A 101 -1.47 -13.94 24.58
C ILE A 101 -0.99 -12.54 24.23
N LYS A 102 -0.75 -12.34 22.94
CA LYS A 102 -0.46 -11.04 22.33
C LYS A 102 -1.53 -10.00 22.70
N PRO A 103 -1.20 -8.70 22.78
CA PRO A 103 -2.20 -7.68 23.12
C PRO A 103 -3.34 -7.61 22.10
N TYR A 104 -4.57 -7.72 22.59
CA TYR A 104 -5.82 -7.46 21.88
C TYR A 104 -6.28 -6.04 22.18
N ILE A 105 -6.39 -5.23 21.14
CA ILE A 105 -6.96 -3.89 21.18
C ILE A 105 -8.41 -4.01 20.69
N PHE A 106 -9.33 -3.96 21.64
CA PHE A 106 -10.76 -3.95 21.33
C PHE A 106 -11.18 -2.56 20.87
N VAL A 107 -11.85 -2.51 19.74
CA VAL A 107 -12.23 -1.26 19.07
C VAL A 107 -13.71 -1.26 18.72
N ASN A 108 -14.25 -0.07 18.49
CA ASN A 108 -15.60 0.10 17.99
C ASN A 108 -15.86 -0.74 16.72
N HIS A 109 -17.00 -1.43 16.69
CA HIS A 109 -17.33 -2.37 15.61
C HIS A 109 -17.45 -1.68 14.25
N GLU A 110 -18.17 -0.56 14.18
CA GLU A 110 -18.41 0.16 12.92
C GLU A 110 -17.12 0.69 12.33
N TRP A 111 -16.23 1.22 13.18
CA TRP A 111 -14.89 1.65 12.76
C TRP A 111 -14.09 0.49 12.15
N LEU A 112 -14.10 -0.69 12.80
CA LEU A 112 -13.37 -1.85 12.31
C LEU A 112 -13.97 -2.39 11.02
N GLU A 113 -15.30 -2.45 10.89
CA GLU A 113 -15.95 -2.83 9.62
C GLU A 113 -15.58 -1.86 8.50
N HIS A 114 -15.60 -0.55 8.77
CA HIS A 114 -15.24 0.46 7.78
C HIS A 114 -13.78 0.32 7.32
N LEU A 115 -12.86 -0.08 8.20
CA LEU A 115 -11.47 -0.35 7.84
C LEU A 115 -11.35 -1.43 6.73
N PHE A 116 -12.17 -2.48 6.79
CA PHE A 116 -12.19 -3.56 5.80
C PHE A 116 -12.97 -3.23 4.53
N LEU A 117 -13.95 -2.33 4.62
CA LEU A 117 -14.73 -1.84 3.47
C LEU A 117 -14.04 -0.68 2.74
N ARG A 118 -12.94 -0.18 3.30
CA ARG A 118 -12.18 0.93 2.76
C ARG A 118 -11.54 0.56 1.42
N GLU A 119 -11.73 1.40 0.41
CA GLU A 119 -10.99 1.32 -0.84
C GLU A 119 -9.60 1.93 -0.68
N TYR A 120 -8.63 1.29 -1.31
CA TYR A 120 -7.25 1.76 -1.40
C TYR A 120 -6.85 1.89 -2.85
N SER A 121 -5.72 2.55 -3.10
CA SER A 121 -5.21 2.75 -4.44
C SER A 121 -3.71 2.50 -4.52
N VAL A 122 -3.29 2.03 -5.69
CA VAL A 122 -1.90 2.04 -6.13
C VAL A 122 -1.73 3.13 -7.16
N PHE A 123 -0.61 3.83 -7.10
CA PHE A 123 -0.24 4.88 -8.05
C PHE A 123 1.12 4.60 -8.67
N ALA A 124 1.26 4.96 -9.94
CA ALA A 124 2.55 5.06 -10.60
C ALA A 124 2.69 6.41 -11.32
N LEU A 125 3.82 7.08 -11.12
CA LEU A 125 4.26 8.20 -11.96
C LEU A 125 5.29 7.68 -12.94
N VAL A 126 5.00 7.74 -14.23
CA VAL A 126 5.89 7.37 -15.32
C VAL A 126 6.37 8.63 -16.00
N ASP A 127 7.67 8.74 -16.28
CA ASP A 127 8.23 9.91 -16.96
C ASP A 127 9.34 9.51 -17.93
N ALA A 128 9.46 10.25 -19.03
CA ALA A 128 10.40 9.95 -20.10
C ALA A 128 11.79 10.57 -19.84
N ILE A 129 12.82 9.78 -20.12
CA ILE A 129 14.21 10.18 -19.91
C ILE A 129 14.73 10.86 -21.19
N GLY A 130 15.35 12.03 -21.02
CA GLY A 130 16.07 12.70 -22.11
C GLY A 130 15.20 13.57 -23.03
N VAL A 131 13.94 13.81 -22.68
CA VAL A 131 13.00 14.64 -23.48
C VAL A 131 13.56 16.02 -23.80
N LYS A 132 14.27 16.67 -22.87
CA LYS A 132 14.93 17.96 -23.13
C LYS A 132 15.89 17.93 -24.31
N ASN A 133 16.67 16.85 -24.43
CA ASN A 133 17.58 16.68 -25.56
C ASN A 133 16.79 16.36 -26.84
N ALA A 134 15.79 15.49 -26.76
CA ALA A 134 14.94 15.14 -27.89
C ALA A 134 14.19 16.36 -28.48
N ILE A 135 13.72 17.28 -27.63
CA ILE A 135 13.14 18.57 -28.06
C ILE A 135 14.20 19.43 -28.75
N ARG A 136 15.38 19.60 -28.13
CA ARG A 136 16.46 20.41 -28.70
C ARG A 136 16.90 19.92 -30.08
N ASP A 137 16.93 18.60 -30.24
CA ASP A 137 17.41 17.94 -31.45
C ASP A 137 16.27 17.71 -32.47
N ASN A 138 15.07 18.27 -32.23
CA ASN A 138 13.85 18.13 -33.06
C ASN A 138 13.47 16.68 -33.39
N ALA A 139 13.76 15.74 -32.47
CA ALA A 139 13.49 14.32 -32.65
C ALA A 139 12.01 13.94 -32.39
N LEU A 140 11.26 14.82 -31.72
CA LEU A 140 9.85 14.64 -31.37
C LEU A 140 8.95 15.34 -32.40
N SER A 141 8.47 14.57 -33.38
CA SER A 141 7.51 15.07 -34.37
C SER A 141 6.07 14.96 -33.87
N LYS A 142 5.16 15.74 -34.45
CA LYS A 142 3.73 15.69 -34.14
C LYS A 142 3.16 14.29 -34.36
N GLU A 143 3.59 13.63 -35.43
CA GLU A 143 3.15 12.29 -35.84
C GLU A 143 3.54 11.26 -34.78
N LYS A 144 4.77 11.30 -34.27
CA LYS A 144 5.22 10.44 -33.18
C LYS A 144 4.44 10.64 -31.89
N LEU A 145 4.09 11.89 -31.56
CA LEU A 145 3.31 12.18 -30.35
C LEU A 145 1.86 11.69 -30.48
N ILE A 146 1.27 11.78 -31.68
CA ILE A 146 -0.05 11.20 -31.97
C ILE A 146 0.01 9.67 -31.87
N GLU A 147 1.02 9.05 -32.48
CA GLU A 147 1.22 7.61 -32.42
C GLU A 147 1.42 7.11 -30.99
N LEU A 148 2.22 7.83 -30.19
CA LEU A 148 2.41 7.52 -28.77
C LEU A 148 1.08 7.53 -28.02
N ARG A 149 0.28 8.58 -28.20
CA ARG A 149 -1.05 8.68 -27.58
C ARG A 149 -1.92 7.49 -27.97
N ASP A 150 -2.03 7.21 -29.26
CA ASP A 150 -2.91 6.16 -29.76
C ASP A 150 -2.48 4.76 -29.24
N ARG A 151 -1.17 4.50 -29.13
CA ARG A 151 -0.64 3.25 -28.53
C ARG A 151 -0.87 3.15 -27.03
N ILE A 152 -0.86 4.28 -26.31
CA ILE A 152 -1.23 4.31 -24.89
C ILE A 152 -2.73 4.08 -24.72
N ASP A 153 -3.58 4.62 -25.59
CA ASP A 153 -5.03 4.38 -25.58
C ASP A 153 -5.32 2.89 -25.78
N GLU A 154 -4.67 2.24 -26.77
CA GLU A 154 -4.77 0.78 -27.00
C GLU A 154 -4.32 -0.05 -25.78
N LEU A 155 -3.30 0.40 -25.04
CA LEU A 155 -2.89 -0.24 -23.80
C LEU A 155 -3.93 -0.04 -22.69
N ALA A 156 -4.46 1.17 -22.54
CA ALA A 156 -5.47 1.49 -21.54
C ALA A 156 -6.76 0.68 -21.74
N GLU A 157 -7.19 0.47 -23.00
CA GLU A 157 -8.36 -0.35 -23.33
C GLU A 157 -8.22 -1.81 -22.87
N ARG A 158 -6.99 -2.36 -22.84
CA ARG A 158 -6.71 -3.72 -22.36
C ARG A 158 -6.69 -3.83 -20.83
N HIS A 159 -6.56 -2.72 -20.11
CA HIS A 159 -6.42 -2.66 -18.64
C HIS A 159 -7.48 -1.74 -18.01
N ALA A 160 -8.75 -2.10 -18.12
CA ALA A 160 -9.88 -1.29 -17.64
C ALA A 160 -9.88 -1.00 -16.13
N ASN A 161 -9.12 -1.76 -15.34
CA ASN A 161 -8.92 -1.56 -13.89
C ASN A 161 -7.79 -0.56 -13.55
N ILE A 162 -7.13 -0.01 -14.56
CA ILE A 162 -6.06 0.99 -14.42
C ILE A 162 -6.49 2.24 -15.20
N SER A 163 -6.49 3.37 -14.51
CA SER A 163 -6.65 4.67 -15.15
C SER A 163 -5.31 5.21 -15.60
N PHE A 164 -5.28 5.72 -16.83
CA PHE A 164 -4.13 6.36 -17.45
C PHE A 164 -4.44 7.85 -17.58
N ILE A 165 -3.56 8.70 -17.05
CA ILE A 165 -3.64 10.15 -17.27
C ILE A 165 -2.30 10.62 -17.81
N SER A 166 -2.29 11.10 -19.05
CA SER A 166 -1.10 11.64 -19.71
C SER A 166 -0.99 13.15 -19.45
N PHE A 167 0.21 13.60 -19.08
CA PHE A 167 0.59 15.00 -18.97
C PHE A 167 1.87 15.22 -19.79
N ALA A 168 1.71 15.70 -21.02
CA ALA A 168 2.81 15.80 -21.98
C ALA A 168 3.51 14.43 -22.17
N ASP A 169 4.75 14.30 -21.70
CA ASP A 169 5.63 13.13 -21.77
C ASP A 169 5.61 12.25 -20.51
N SER A 170 4.80 12.60 -19.52
CA SER A 170 4.62 11.83 -18.29
C SER A 170 3.24 11.18 -18.24
N LEU A 171 3.11 10.06 -17.54
CA LEU A 171 1.83 9.43 -17.21
C LEU A 171 1.65 9.25 -15.72
N ILE A 172 0.41 9.36 -15.27
CA ILE A 172 -0.03 8.88 -13.97
C ILE A 172 -0.91 7.67 -14.19
N LEU A 173 -0.57 6.56 -13.55
CA LEU A 173 -1.38 5.35 -13.49
C LEU A 173 -2.02 5.24 -12.11
N LYS A 174 -3.30 4.85 -12.06
CA LYS A 174 -4.00 4.56 -10.79
C LYS A 174 -4.82 3.29 -10.92
N SER A 175 -4.75 2.43 -9.91
CA SER A 175 -5.67 1.30 -9.76
C SER A 175 -6.24 1.29 -8.35
N ASN A 176 -7.54 0.99 -8.21
CA ASN A 176 -8.17 0.77 -6.92
C ASN A 176 -8.13 -0.70 -6.53
N TRP A 177 -8.13 -0.96 -5.23
CA TRP A 177 -8.21 -2.30 -4.70
C TRP A 177 -8.94 -2.32 -3.35
N ASP A 178 -9.52 -3.48 -3.07
CA ASP A 178 -10.26 -3.79 -1.86
C ASP A 178 -9.45 -4.75 -1.01
N VAL A 179 -9.43 -4.51 0.30
CA VAL A 179 -8.83 -5.43 1.26
C VAL A 179 -9.58 -6.76 1.28
N GLY A 180 -10.90 -6.70 1.07
CA GLY A 180 -11.79 -7.85 1.22
C GLY A 180 -12.30 -7.99 2.64
N TYR A 181 -13.49 -8.59 2.77
CA TYR A 181 -14.14 -8.85 4.03
C TYR A 181 -14.98 -10.13 3.90
N SER A 182 -14.46 -11.24 4.43
CA SER A 182 -15.08 -12.56 4.34
C SER A 182 -16.51 -12.58 4.89
N GLY A 183 -16.75 -11.85 6.00
CA GLY A 183 -18.06 -11.72 6.63
C GLY A 183 -19.14 -11.09 5.74
N LYS A 184 -18.78 -10.31 4.71
CA LYS A 184 -19.70 -9.74 3.71
C LYS A 184 -19.47 -10.29 2.30
N GLY A 185 -18.67 -11.35 2.16
CA GLY A 185 -18.38 -11.99 0.87
C GLY A 185 -17.52 -11.15 -0.09
N ILE A 186 -16.87 -10.09 0.39
CA ILE A 186 -16.02 -9.23 -0.43
C ILE A 186 -14.63 -9.87 -0.51
N LYS A 187 -14.12 -10.07 -1.73
CA LYS A 187 -12.79 -10.66 -1.96
C LYS A 187 -11.73 -9.57 -2.05
N CYS A 188 -10.53 -9.88 -1.58
CA CYS A 188 -9.36 -9.03 -1.79
C CYS A 188 -9.04 -8.96 -3.30
N THR A 189 -8.90 -7.75 -3.84
CA THR A 189 -8.60 -7.52 -5.27
C THR A 189 -7.16 -7.01 -5.49
N TYR A 190 -6.35 -6.93 -4.43
CA TYR A 190 -5.01 -6.39 -4.50
C TYR A 190 -4.05 -7.22 -5.38
N SER A 191 -3.69 -6.66 -6.53
CA SER A 191 -2.79 -7.27 -7.53
C SER A 191 -1.82 -6.21 -8.11
N PRO A 192 -0.95 -5.60 -7.29
CA PRO A 192 -0.04 -4.53 -7.70
C PRO A 192 0.95 -4.93 -8.80
N GLU A 193 1.19 -6.24 -8.98
CA GLU A 193 2.08 -6.77 -10.00
C GLU A 193 1.65 -6.39 -11.42
N GLU A 194 0.35 -6.21 -11.66
CA GLU A 194 -0.18 -5.82 -12.98
C GLU A 194 0.43 -4.50 -13.47
N LEU A 195 0.66 -3.55 -12.57
CA LEU A 195 1.31 -2.29 -12.92
C LEU A 195 2.74 -2.45 -13.39
N LEU A 196 3.48 -3.46 -12.90
CA LEU A 196 4.85 -3.72 -13.38
C LEU A 196 4.84 -4.19 -14.84
N TYR A 197 3.86 -5.02 -15.22
CA TYR A 197 3.68 -5.44 -16.61
C TYR A 197 3.27 -4.27 -17.50
N VAL A 198 2.31 -3.46 -17.05
CA VAL A 198 1.87 -2.26 -17.78
C VAL A 198 3.02 -1.28 -17.97
N ILE A 199 3.82 -1.00 -16.95
CA ILE A 199 4.99 -0.10 -17.06
C ILE A 199 6.01 -0.65 -18.06
N LYS A 200 6.24 -1.97 -18.09
CA LYS A 200 7.11 -2.60 -19.08
C LYS A 200 6.58 -2.43 -20.51
N GLU A 201 5.27 -2.52 -20.71
CA GLU A 201 4.65 -2.25 -22.02
C GLU A 201 4.77 -0.77 -22.40
N ILE A 202 4.57 0.16 -21.44
CA ILE A 202 4.77 1.59 -21.67
C ILE A 202 6.23 1.88 -22.06
N ASP A 203 7.21 1.29 -21.39
CA ASP A 203 8.63 1.45 -21.74
C ASP A 203 8.91 1.01 -23.18
N SER A 204 8.33 -0.13 -23.59
CA SER A 204 8.45 -0.63 -24.97
C SER A 204 7.83 0.34 -25.97
N ILE A 205 6.65 0.90 -25.68
CA ILE A 205 5.98 1.89 -26.53
C ILE A 205 6.81 3.17 -26.66
N TYR A 206 7.32 3.71 -25.55
CA TYR A 206 8.17 4.92 -25.56
C TYR A 206 9.47 4.70 -26.34
N GLN A 207 10.06 3.52 -26.22
CA GLN A 207 11.25 3.14 -26.99
C GLN A 207 10.97 3.01 -28.48
N GLU A 208 9.91 2.31 -28.87
CA GLU A 208 9.55 2.10 -30.27
C GLU A 208 9.21 3.43 -30.97
N VAL A 209 8.41 4.28 -30.34
CA VAL A 209 7.86 5.48 -30.96
C VAL A 209 8.81 6.68 -30.84
N LEU A 210 9.36 6.91 -29.65
CA LEU A 210 10.19 8.08 -29.37
C LEU A 210 11.69 7.78 -29.33
N GLY A 211 12.10 6.52 -29.17
CA GLY A 211 13.50 6.16 -28.90
C GLY A 211 13.96 6.60 -27.51
N LEU A 212 13.02 6.77 -26.58
CA LEU A 212 13.29 7.25 -25.23
C LEU A 212 13.01 6.14 -24.21
N ASN A 213 13.85 6.07 -23.18
CA ASN A 213 13.59 5.22 -22.01
C ASN A 213 12.62 5.93 -21.08
N ILE A 214 11.92 5.19 -20.24
CA ILE A 214 11.16 5.75 -19.12
C ILE A 214 11.80 5.40 -17.77
N TYR A 215 11.37 6.13 -16.74
CA TYR A 215 11.39 5.61 -15.37
C TYR A 215 10.00 5.70 -14.76
N ALA A 216 9.75 4.91 -13.71
CA ALA A 216 8.53 4.93 -12.97
C ALA A 216 8.76 4.96 -11.46
N VAL A 217 7.93 5.71 -10.76
CA VAL A 217 7.84 5.75 -9.29
C VAL A 217 6.52 5.13 -8.88
N LEU A 218 6.53 4.18 -7.93
CA LEU A 218 5.33 3.49 -7.47
C LEU A 218 5.11 3.65 -5.97
N THR A 219 3.87 3.87 -5.57
CA THR A 219 3.43 3.86 -4.16
C THR A 219 2.00 3.32 -4.04
N GLN A 220 1.56 3.11 -2.81
CA GLN A 220 0.18 2.77 -2.46
C GLN A 220 -0.31 3.61 -1.29
N GLY A 221 -1.62 3.74 -1.16
CA GLY A 221 -2.21 4.43 -0.02
C GLY A 221 -3.73 4.34 0.00
N SER A 222 -4.32 4.94 1.03
CA SER A 222 -5.76 5.04 1.15
C SER A 222 -6.37 5.92 0.07
N ASN A 223 -7.52 5.50 -0.45
CA ASN A 223 -8.41 6.35 -1.23
C ASN A 223 -9.50 6.90 -0.30
N GLU A 224 -9.86 8.19 -0.41
CA GLU A 224 -10.99 8.75 0.36
C GLU A 224 -12.28 8.85 -0.45
N TYR A 225 -12.20 8.67 -1.77
CA TYR A 225 -13.34 8.69 -2.66
C TYR A 225 -13.91 7.27 -2.80
N TYR A 226 -14.57 6.79 -1.73
CA TYR A 226 -15.15 5.44 -1.67
C TYR A 226 -16.36 5.28 -2.60
N GLY A 227 -16.45 4.15 -3.30
CA GLY A 227 -17.59 3.80 -4.14
C GLY A 227 -17.72 4.64 -5.42
N GLU A 228 -16.71 5.45 -5.72
CA GLU A 228 -16.66 6.30 -6.90
C GLU A 228 -15.81 5.66 -8.00
N SER A 229 -16.04 6.08 -9.25
CA SER A 229 -15.20 5.66 -10.38
C SER A 229 -13.74 6.12 -10.20
N LEU A 230 -12.80 5.41 -10.86
CA LEU A 230 -11.37 5.75 -10.82
C LEU A 230 -11.10 7.22 -11.22
N LEU A 231 -11.87 7.71 -12.19
CA LEU A 231 -11.84 9.07 -12.70
C LEU A 231 -13.22 9.70 -12.59
N HIS A 232 -13.26 10.98 -12.26
CA HIS A 232 -14.43 11.83 -12.45
C HIS A 232 -14.17 12.75 -13.65
N ILE A 233 -15.02 12.66 -14.67
CA ILE A 233 -14.98 13.56 -15.84
C ILE A 233 -16.22 14.45 -15.77
N SER A 234 -16.02 15.77 -15.74
CA SER A 234 -17.15 16.70 -15.73
C SER A 234 -18.00 16.58 -16.99
N LYS A 235 -19.26 17.00 -16.93
CA LYS A 235 -20.18 16.97 -18.10
C LYS A 235 -19.63 17.73 -19.31
N THR A 236 -18.87 18.80 -19.05
CA THR A 236 -18.22 19.64 -20.05
C THR A 236 -16.86 19.09 -20.50
N GLN A 237 -16.43 17.96 -19.94
CA GLN A 237 -15.17 17.24 -20.25
C GLN A 237 -13.88 18.06 -20.09
N ASN A 238 -13.96 19.25 -19.50
CA ASN A 238 -12.83 20.14 -19.26
C ASN A 238 -12.26 20.03 -17.84
N HIS A 239 -12.80 19.14 -17.01
CA HIS A 239 -12.27 18.79 -15.70
C HIS A 239 -12.23 17.28 -15.57
N ILE A 240 -11.02 16.75 -15.41
CA ILE A 240 -10.74 15.35 -15.15
C ILE A 240 -10.10 15.30 -13.76
N CYS A 241 -10.83 14.74 -12.80
CA CYS A 241 -10.37 14.54 -11.44
C CYS A 241 -9.99 13.08 -11.25
N LEU A 242 -8.74 12.87 -10.83
CA LEU A 242 -8.30 11.58 -10.34
C LEU A 242 -8.81 11.48 -8.89
N ASN A 243 -9.87 10.70 -8.67
CA ASN A 243 -10.53 10.57 -7.37
C ASN A 243 -9.58 9.96 -6.34
N SER A 244 -8.78 10.82 -5.70
CA SER A 244 -7.77 10.49 -4.70
C SER A 244 -7.33 11.76 -3.95
N LEU A 245 -6.89 11.59 -2.71
CA LEU A 245 -6.25 12.66 -1.96
C LEU A 245 -4.78 12.86 -2.33
N GLY A 246 -4.23 14.02 -2.00
CA GLY A 246 -2.86 14.40 -2.33
C GLY A 246 -1.75 13.59 -1.67
N VAL A 247 -2.02 12.75 -0.66
CA VAL A 247 -0.94 12.08 0.11
C VAL A 247 -0.13 11.09 -0.74
N PRO A 248 -0.74 10.12 -1.46
CA PRO A 248 0.01 9.25 -2.35
C PRO A 248 0.78 10.01 -3.44
N PHE A 249 0.22 11.10 -3.99
CA PHE A 249 0.94 11.94 -4.96
C PHE A 249 2.14 12.65 -4.35
N ALA A 250 1.98 13.21 -3.15
CA ALA A 250 3.06 13.87 -2.45
C ALA A 250 4.19 12.88 -2.14
N GLU A 251 3.85 11.62 -1.88
CA GLU A 251 4.80 10.53 -1.70
C GLU A 251 5.53 10.15 -3.00
N LEU A 252 4.80 10.03 -4.12
CA LEU A 252 5.42 9.84 -5.45
C LEU A 252 6.46 10.92 -5.74
N LEU A 253 6.11 12.19 -5.54
CA LEU A 253 7.01 13.32 -5.76
C LEU A 253 8.19 13.33 -4.77
N ALA A 254 7.99 12.88 -3.53
CA ALA A 254 9.07 12.77 -2.55
C ALA A 254 10.11 11.73 -2.97
N ILE A 255 9.66 10.54 -3.42
CA ILE A 255 10.54 9.48 -3.92
C ILE A 255 11.25 9.93 -5.21
N GLU A 256 10.53 10.57 -6.12
CA GLU A 256 11.09 11.11 -7.36
C GLU A 256 12.19 12.16 -7.08
N SER A 257 11.93 13.09 -6.17
CA SER A 257 12.90 14.11 -5.78
C SER A 257 14.14 13.50 -5.12
N ALA A 258 13.93 12.54 -4.20
CA ALA A 258 15.01 11.84 -3.51
C ALA A 258 15.89 11.02 -4.46
N SER A 259 15.27 10.29 -5.41
CA SER A 259 16.00 9.51 -6.42
C SER A 259 16.81 10.41 -7.35
N LYS A 260 16.21 11.49 -7.89
CA LYS A 260 16.93 12.48 -8.72
C LYS A 260 18.11 13.10 -7.99
N LYS A 261 17.97 13.43 -6.70
CA LYS A 261 19.07 13.93 -5.87
C LYS A 261 20.17 12.89 -5.70
N SER A 262 19.80 11.65 -5.39
CA SER A 262 20.73 10.54 -5.13
C SER A 262 21.55 10.18 -6.37
N ILE A 263 20.92 10.18 -7.54
CA ILE A 263 21.58 9.98 -8.85
C ILE A 263 22.59 11.10 -9.09
N LYS A 264 22.22 12.37 -8.90
CA LYS A 264 23.12 13.51 -9.08
C LYS A 264 24.33 13.46 -8.15
N SER A 265 24.17 12.94 -6.94
CA SER A 265 25.25 12.76 -5.98
C SER A 265 26.06 11.47 -6.16
N GLY A 266 25.71 10.61 -7.13
CA GLY A 266 26.41 9.36 -7.39
C GLY A 266 26.17 8.26 -6.36
N VAL A 267 25.09 8.33 -5.57
CA VAL A 267 24.74 7.32 -4.55
C VAL A 267 24.31 6.01 -5.19
N HIS A 268 23.55 6.09 -6.28
CA HIS A 268 23.19 4.95 -7.11
C HIS A 268 22.98 5.41 -8.56
N PRO A 269 23.11 4.51 -9.57
CA PRO A 269 22.83 4.86 -10.95
C PRO A 269 21.34 5.13 -11.17
N PRO A 270 20.95 5.81 -12.28
CA PRO A 270 19.57 5.83 -12.72
C PRO A 270 19.06 4.41 -12.96
N MET A 271 17.82 4.17 -12.53
CA MET A 271 17.09 2.91 -12.69
C MET A 271 15.71 3.17 -13.28
N GLN A 272 15.10 2.10 -13.80
CA GLN A 272 13.77 2.14 -14.42
C GLN A 272 12.66 2.25 -13.37
N LEU A 273 12.79 1.61 -12.21
CA LEU A 273 11.76 1.59 -11.17
C LEU A 273 12.28 2.15 -9.85
N TYR A 274 11.43 2.91 -9.17
CA TYR A 274 11.60 3.36 -7.78
C TYR A 274 10.31 3.09 -7.02
N LEU A 275 10.35 2.22 -6.01
CA LEU A 275 9.16 1.72 -5.33
C LEU A 275 9.20 2.08 -3.85
N ASP A 276 8.12 2.62 -3.31
CA ASP A 276 7.94 2.72 -1.85
C ASP A 276 8.15 1.34 -1.17
N GLU A 277 8.73 1.33 0.03
CA GLU A 277 9.07 0.11 0.77
C GLU A 277 7.85 -0.77 1.07
N GLN A 278 6.71 -0.19 1.43
CA GLN A 278 5.49 -0.96 1.68
C GLN A 278 4.94 -1.54 0.37
N PHE A 279 4.95 -0.76 -0.72
CA PHE A 279 4.60 -1.27 -2.06
C PHE A 279 5.53 -2.40 -2.51
N TYR A 280 6.84 -2.25 -2.33
CA TYR A 280 7.81 -3.26 -2.74
C TYR A 280 7.61 -4.57 -1.97
N HIS A 281 7.43 -4.50 -0.65
CA HIS A 281 7.30 -5.69 0.18
C HIS A 281 5.97 -6.44 -0.02
N SER A 282 4.94 -5.75 -0.51
CA SER A 282 3.63 -6.33 -0.81
C SER A 282 3.61 -7.13 -2.13
N LEU A 283 4.64 -7.01 -2.97
CA LEU A 283 4.77 -7.82 -4.18
C LEU A 283 4.92 -9.31 -3.86
N GLN A 284 4.28 -10.16 -4.65
CA GLN A 284 4.32 -11.62 -4.54
C GLN A 284 5.60 -12.21 -5.12
N PHE A 285 6.71 -11.98 -4.43
CA PHE A 285 7.99 -12.59 -4.79
C PHE A 285 8.04 -14.10 -4.52
N LYS A 286 8.89 -14.79 -5.30
CA LYS A 286 9.29 -16.19 -5.04
C LYS A 286 9.98 -16.29 -3.67
N PHE A 287 9.87 -17.47 -3.05
CA PHE A 287 10.36 -17.69 -1.69
C PHE A 287 11.88 -17.52 -1.55
N ASP A 288 12.63 -17.93 -2.57
CA ASP A 288 14.10 -17.85 -2.65
C ASP A 288 14.60 -16.45 -3.04
N PHE A 289 13.70 -15.53 -3.37
CA PHE A 289 14.08 -14.16 -3.70
C PHE A 289 14.40 -13.35 -2.45
N GLU A 290 15.68 -13.02 -2.25
CA GLU A 290 16.16 -12.20 -1.14
C GLU A 290 15.75 -10.72 -1.27
N LYS A 291 14.45 -10.42 -1.11
CA LYS A 291 13.90 -9.07 -1.31
C LYS A 291 14.48 -8.03 -0.34
N ASN A 292 14.83 -8.43 0.88
CA ASN A 292 15.31 -7.50 1.92
C ASN A 292 16.75 -7.02 1.71
N SER A 293 17.55 -7.74 0.89
CA SER A 293 18.93 -7.35 0.56
C SER A 293 19.03 -6.48 -0.69
N LYS A 294 17.89 -6.19 -1.35
CA LYS A 294 17.88 -5.44 -2.61
C LYS A 294 18.23 -3.97 -2.42
N PRO A 295 18.80 -3.32 -3.46
CA PRO A 295 19.22 -1.94 -3.36
C PRO A 295 18.06 -1.02 -2.99
N LYS A 296 18.29 -0.20 -1.97
CA LYS A 296 17.34 0.78 -1.48
C LYS A 296 18.04 2.04 -1.02
N ASN A 297 17.30 3.13 -0.91
CA ASN A 297 17.79 4.38 -0.37
C ASN A 297 16.65 5.12 0.34
N SER A 298 16.99 6.10 1.17
CA SER A 298 16.00 6.76 2.00
C SER A 298 15.35 7.96 1.32
N TYR A 299 14.11 8.23 1.70
CA TYR A 299 13.41 9.48 1.42
C TYR A 299 12.63 9.94 2.66
N VAL A 300 12.20 11.21 2.65
CA VAL A 300 11.34 11.75 3.72
C VAL A 300 9.89 11.54 3.28
N GLY A 301 9.22 10.59 3.91
CA GLY A 301 7.80 10.31 3.66
C GLY A 301 6.90 11.45 4.15
N ILE A 302 5.83 11.70 3.41
CA ILE A 302 4.82 12.69 3.80
C ILE A 302 3.94 12.06 4.87
N MET A 303 3.83 12.70 6.04
CA MET A 303 3.06 12.21 7.19
C MET A 303 3.52 10.85 7.76
N LYS A 304 4.72 10.37 7.37
CA LYS A 304 5.36 9.21 8.01
C LYS A 304 6.36 9.74 9.05
N PRO A 305 6.26 9.33 10.34
CA PRO A 305 7.15 9.83 11.40
C PRO A 305 8.59 9.32 11.29
N HIS A 306 8.84 8.35 10.40
CA HIS A 306 10.11 7.66 10.28
C HIS A 306 10.67 7.81 8.87
N GLN A 307 11.99 7.75 8.77
CA GLN A 307 12.68 7.72 7.49
C GLN A 307 12.23 6.49 6.71
N SER A 308 11.57 6.72 5.57
CA SER A 308 11.07 5.66 4.69
C SER A 308 12.13 5.34 3.64
N ASN A 309 12.07 4.13 3.08
CA ASN A 309 12.96 3.73 1.99
C ASN A 309 12.20 3.59 0.68
N TYR A 310 12.88 3.86 -0.41
CA TYR A 310 12.47 3.39 -1.72
C TYR A 310 13.47 2.34 -2.23
N PHE A 311 12.97 1.29 -2.86
CA PHE A 311 13.75 0.30 -3.58
C PHE A 311 13.90 0.73 -5.03
N TYR A 312 15.01 0.35 -5.68
CA TYR A 312 15.23 0.66 -7.09
C TYR A 312 15.68 -0.57 -7.89
N SER A 313 15.10 -0.74 -9.08
CA SER A 313 15.27 -1.95 -9.90
C SER A 313 14.86 -1.73 -11.37
N THR A 314 14.85 -2.79 -12.17
CA THR A 314 14.19 -2.87 -13.48
C THR A 314 12.91 -3.72 -13.40
N CYS A 315 11.99 -3.50 -14.34
CA CYS A 315 10.79 -4.32 -14.52
C CYS A 315 11.16 -5.78 -14.69
N ASP A 316 12.10 -6.09 -15.59
CA ASP A 316 12.52 -7.47 -15.87
C ASP A 316 12.98 -8.21 -14.62
N MET A 317 13.79 -7.54 -13.80
CA MET A 317 14.32 -8.12 -12.58
C MET A 317 13.20 -8.45 -11.59
N LEU A 318 12.26 -7.53 -11.36
CA LEU A 318 11.14 -7.78 -10.44
C LEU A 318 10.20 -8.86 -10.99
N ILE A 319 9.77 -8.72 -12.25
CA ILE A 319 8.82 -9.62 -12.91
C ILE A 319 9.33 -11.07 -12.94
N LEU A 320 10.62 -11.28 -13.25
CA LEU A 320 11.23 -12.61 -13.27
C LEU A 320 11.16 -13.31 -11.90
N ASN A 321 11.09 -12.54 -10.82
CA ASN A 321 11.11 -13.02 -9.45
C ASN A 321 9.73 -12.99 -8.77
N LEU A 322 8.67 -12.66 -9.50
CA LEU A 322 7.30 -12.83 -9.03
C LEU A 322 6.89 -14.31 -9.09
N LYS A 323 6.00 -14.73 -8.19
CA LYS A 323 5.33 -16.02 -8.28
C LYS A 323 4.49 -16.04 -9.56
N THR A 324 4.62 -17.12 -10.32
CA THR A 324 3.69 -17.39 -11.42
C THR A 324 2.32 -17.73 -10.83
N LYS A 325 1.21 -17.37 -11.52
CA LYS A 325 -0.18 -17.69 -11.10
C LYS A 325 -0.48 -19.20 -10.91
N ARG A 326 0.53 -20.07 -10.95
CA ARG A 326 0.44 -21.54 -10.91
C ARG A 326 1.18 -22.21 -9.76
N ASP A 327 1.72 -21.45 -8.80
CA ASP A 327 2.38 -22.02 -7.61
C ASP A 327 1.52 -21.93 -6.35
#